data_AF-A0A1Y4NI94-F1
#
_entry.id   AF-A0A1Y4NI94-F1
#
_cell.length_a   1.000
_cell.length_b   1.000
_cell.length_c   1.000
_cell.angle_alpha   90.00
_cell.angle_beta   90.00
_cell.angle_gamma   90.00
#
_symmetry.space_group_name_H-M   'P 1'
#
loop_
_entity.id
_entity.type
_entity.pdbx_description
1 polymer ?
#
loop_
_entity_poly.entity_id
_entity_poly.type
_entity_poly.pdbx_seq_one_letter_code
_entity_poly.pdbx_strand_id
1 'polypeptide(L)'
;MKIEHNPKELEAMKEFHRGNRAEGLKLQEEFAAEFRKEYADKDHCPCKKACRYHGNCKECVAIHRAHQEHVPNCMREMLNRKIRMLSELTEHSIASEIEPPREVLRKEFQTISD
;
A
#
# COMPACT_ATOMS: atom_id res chain seq x y z
N MET A 1 1.04 7.86 -12.40
CA MET A 1 1.32 6.43 -12.72
C MET A 1 0.61 5.51 -11.72
N LYS A 2 0.28 4.26 -12.07
CA LYS A 2 -0.32 3.30 -11.14
C LYS A 2 0.76 2.66 -10.26
N ILE A 3 0.61 2.68 -8.92
CA ILE A 3 1.56 2.05 -7.99
C ILE A 3 1.11 0.60 -7.73
N GLU A 4 -0.14 0.42 -7.33
CA GLU A 4 -0.70 -0.88 -6.99
C GLU A 4 -0.87 -1.76 -8.23
N HIS A 5 -0.36 -2.99 -8.19
CA HIS A 5 -0.37 -3.90 -9.33
C HIS A 5 0.21 -3.26 -10.60
N ASN A 6 1.33 -2.55 -10.47
CA ASN A 6 2.02 -1.99 -11.61
C ASN A 6 2.50 -3.14 -12.55
N PRO A 7 2.14 -3.14 -13.85
CA PRO A 7 2.52 -4.19 -14.78
C PRO A 7 4.04 -4.42 -14.88
N LYS A 8 4.83 -3.36 -14.73
CA LYS A 8 6.30 -3.42 -14.83
C LYS A 8 6.91 -4.16 -13.65
N GLU A 9 6.48 -3.85 -12.43
CA GLU A 9 6.92 -4.59 -11.23
C GLU A 9 6.44 -6.05 -11.25
N LEU A 10 5.24 -6.31 -11.79
CA LEU A 10 4.76 -7.68 -11.98
C LEU A 10 5.62 -8.46 -12.97
N GLU A 11 6.07 -7.82 -14.06
CA GLU A 11 7.00 -8.44 -15.00
C GLU A 11 8.40 -8.61 -14.40
N ALA A 12 8.89 -7.63 -13.62
CA ALA A 12 10.16 -7.74 -12.89
C ALA A 12 10.18 -8.97 -11.98
N MET A 13 9.07 -9.23 -11.27
CA MET A 13 8.93 -10.43 -10.44
C MET A 13 8.93 -11.73 -11.26
N LYS A 14 8.36 -11.74 -12.47
CA LYS A 14 8.46 -12.92 -13.36
C LYS A 14 9.90 -13.17 -13.80
N GLU A 15 10.66 -12.13 -14.12
CA GLU A 15 12.08 -12.25 -14.48
C GLU A 15 12.91 -12.76 -13.31
N PHE A 16 12.66 -12.28 -12.08
CA PHE A 16 13.32 -12.83 -10.89
C PHE A 16 13.01 -14.31 -10.68
N HIS A 17 11.76 -14.74 -10.85
CA HIS A 17 11.39 -16.16 -10.74
C HIS A 17 12.02 -17.02 -11.85
N ARG A 18 12.32 -16.43 -13.02
CA ARG A 18 13.07 -17.09 -14.11
C ARG A 18 14.58 -17.09 -13.89
N GLY A 19 15.08 -16.45 -12.83
CA GLY A 19 16.51 -16.28 -12.55
C GLY A 19 17.19 -15.15 -13.32
N ASN A 20 16.46 -14.40 -14.15
CA ASN A 20 16.98 -13.26 -14.90
C ASN A 20 17.03 -11.99 -14.02
N ARG A 21 18.01 -11.96 -13.10
CA ARG A 21 18.15 -10.83 -12.17
C ARG A 21 18.44 -9.50 -12.86
N ALA A 22 19.14 -9.52 -13.99
CA ALA A 22 19.53 -8.31 -14.70
C ALA A 22 18.30 -7.57 -15.27
N GLU A 23 17.42 -8.28 -15.97
CA GLU A 23 16.20 -7.68 -16.50
C GLU A 23 15.22 -7.30 -15.38
N GLY A 24 15.11 -8.13 -14.34
CA GLY A 24 14.31 -7.79 -13.16
C GLY A 24 14.73 -6.47 -12.51
N LEU A 25 16.04 -6.28 -12.28
CA LEU A 25 16.57 -5.04 -11.71
C LEU A 25 16.38 -3.83 -12.63
N LYS A 26 16.52 -4.01 -13.95
CA LYS A 26 16.27 -2.95 -14.93
C LYS A 26 14.82 -2.48 -14.87
N LEU A 27 13.85 -3.39 -14.89
CA LEU A 27 12.43 -3.08 -14.79
C LEU A 27 12.09 -2.37 -13.47
N GLN A 28 12.70 -2.80 -12.36
CA GLN A 28 12.54 -2.12 -11.06
C GLN A 28 13.07 -0.70 -11.05
N GLU A 29 14.26 -0.46 -11.61
CA GLU A 29 14.84 0.88 -11.67
C GLU A 29 14.02 1.80 -12.59
N GLU A 30 13.50 1.28 -13.71
CA GLU A 30 12.58 2.02 -14.59
C GLU A 30 11.30 2.43 -13.85
N PHE A 31 10.70 1.53 -13.07
CA PHE A 31 9.54 1.85 -12.23
C PHE A 31 9.90 2.91 -11.18
N ALA A 32 11.02 2.73 -10.46
CA ALA A 32 11.45 3.65 -9.42
C ALA A 32 11.78 5.04 -9.97
N ALA A 33 12.37 5.13 -11.17
CA ALA A 33 12.65 6.39 -11.85
C ALA A 33 11.37 7.11 -12.27
N GLU A 34 10.40 6.39 -12.85
CA GLU A 34 9.08 6.94 -13.17
C GLU A 34 8.37 7.43 -11.91
N PHE A 35 8.42 6.67 -10.83
CA PHE A 35 7.84 7.04 -9.54
C PHE A 35 8.44 8.32 -8.99
N ARG A 36 9.78 8.43 -8.94
CA ARG A 36 10.46 9.64 -8.48
C ARG A 36 10.11 10.86 -9.34
N LYS A 37 10.00 10.69 -10.66
CA LYS A 37 9.64 11.78 -11.57
C LYS A 37 8.18 12.21 -11.39
N GLU A 38 7.27 11.24 -11.36
CA GLU A 38 5.83 11.47 -11.27
C GLU A 38 5.42 12.11 -9.94
N TYR A 39 6.06 11.70 -8.85
CA TYR A 39 5.73 12.08 -7.47
C TYR A 39 6.77 13.00 -6.81
N ALA A 40 7.56 13.73 -7.62
CA ALA A 40 8.55 14.68 -7.10
C ALA A 40 7.90 15.75 -6.21
N ASP A 41 6.76 16.30 -6.65
CA ASP A 41 6.09 17.45 -6.03
C ASP A 41 4.63 17.16 -5.64
N LYS A 42 4.21 15.88 -5.62
CA LYS A 42 2.84 15.50 -5.27
C LYS A 42 2.80 14.27 -4.37
N ASP A 43 1.79 14.23 -3.51
CA ASP A 43 1.54 13.09 -2.63
C ASP A 43 1.09 11.86 -3.42
N HIS A 44 1.55 10.69 -2.97
CA HIS A 44 1.21 9.38 -3.52
C HIS A 44 0.54 8.47 -2.48
N CYS A 45 0.37 8.90 -1.23
CA CYS A 45 -0.27 8.11 -0.18
C CYS A 45 -1.78 7.97 -0.50
N PRO A 46 -2.35 6.75 -0.57
CA PRO A 46 -3.80 6.54 -0.66
C PRO A 46 -4.52 6.82 0.68
N CYS A 47 -3.83 7.43 1.63
CA CYS A 47 -4.14 7.45 3.04
C CYS A 47 -5.19 8.53 3.36
N LYS A 48 -6.41 8.14 3.73
CA LYS A 48 -7.48 9.10 4.09
C LYS A 48 -7.33 9.73 5.48
N LYS A 49 -6.46 9.19 6.33
CA LYS A 49 -6.19 9.69 7.69
C LYS A 49 -5.54 11.06 7.68
N ALA A 50 -5.90 11.91 8.64
CA ALA A 50 -5.18 13.16 8.88
C ALA A 50 -3.79 12.85 9.46
N CYS A 51 -2.75 12.91 8.64
CA CYS A 51 -1.38 12.59 9.00
C CYS A 51 -0.43 13.64 8.43
N ARG A 52 0.61 14.02 9.18
CA ARG A 52 1.62 14.99 8.74
C ARG A 52 2.73 14.39 7.86
N TYR A 53 2.78 13.06 7.75
CA TYR A 53 3.86 12.31 7.09
C TYR A 53 3.46 11.75 5.71
N HIS A 54 2.32 12.19 5.15
CA HIS A 54 1.94 11.80 3.79
C HIS A 54 3.06 12.15 2.79
N GLY A 55 3.24 11.29 1.79
CA GLY A 55 4.35 11.40 0.83
C GLY A 55 5.74 11.04 1.38
N ASN A 56 5.96 10.97 2.70
CA ASN A 56 7.24 10.59 3.30
C ASN A 56 7.26 9.14 3.78
N CYS A 57 7.47 8.21 2.83
CA CYS A 57 7.50 6.77 3.10
C CYS A 57 8.50 6.34 4.19
N LYS A 58 9.68 6.98 4.27
CA LYS A 58 10.73 6.59 5.22
C LYS A 58 10.27 6.83 6.66
N GLU A 59 9.75 8.02 6.94
CA GLU A 59 9.24 8.37 8.28
C GLU A 59 7.96 7.62 8.61
N CYS A 60 7.03 7.51 7.64
CA CYS A 60 5.81 6.74 7.82
C CYS A 60 6.10 5.30 8.24
N VAL A 61 6.95 4.57 7.49
CA VAL A 61 7.31 3.19 7.82
C VAL A 61 8.03 3.10 9.16
N ALA A 62 8.95 4.03 9.47
CA ALA A 62 9.65 4.03 10.75
C ALA A 62 8.70 4.17 11.95
N ILE A 63 7.72 5.08 11.87
CA ILE A 63 6.73 5.30 12.93
C ILE A 63 5.87 4.07 13.13
N HIS A 64 5.30 3.51 12.06
CA HIS A 64 4.46 2.31 12.13
C HIS A 64 5.22 1.10 12.66
N ARG A 65 6.49 0.96 12.30
CA ARG A 65 7.38 -0.07 12.86
C ARG A 65 7.69 0.17 14.33
N ALA A 66 7.79 1.41 14.78
CA ALA A 66 8.10 1.74 16.17
C ALA A 66 6.92 1.40 17.10
N HIS A 67 5.69 1.78 16.74
CA HIS A 67 4.52 1.51 17.60
C HIS A 67 3.92 0.10 17.43
N GLN A 68 4.20 -0.60 16.32
CA GLN A 68 3.78 -1.99 16.05
C GLN A 68 2.28 -2.29 16.13
N GLU A 69 1.44 -1.26 16.23
CA GLU A 69 -0.01 -1.43 16.37
C GLU A 69 -0.66 -1.85 15.05
N HIS A 70 -0.29 -1.19 13.94
CA HIS A 70 -0.84 -1.47 12.62
C HIS A 70 0.08 -1.03 11.49
N VAL A 71 -0.11 -1.59 10.30
CA VAL A 71 0.63 -1.20 9.09
C VAL A 71 0.15 0.14 8.50
N PRO A 72 0.97 0.83 7.69
CA PRO A 72 0.55 1.99 6.92
C PRO A 72 -0.61 1.68 5.97
N ASN A 73 -1.49 2.67 5.72
CA ASN A 73 -2.62 2.51 4.80
C ASN A 73 -2.18 2.08 3.38
N CYS A 74 -1.02 2.54 2.90
CA CYS A 74 -0.47 2.16 1.59
C CYS A 74 -0.28 0.64 1.44
N MET A 75 -0.07 -0.09 2.54
CA MET A 75 0.17 -1.53 2.51
C MET A 75 -1.10 -2.36 2.74
N ARG A 76 -2.18 -1.72 3.23
CA ARG A 76 -3.41 -2.44 3.62
C ARG A 76 -4.06 -3.15 2.45
N GLU A 77 -4.06 -2.58 1.24
CA GLU A 77 -4.70 -3.23 0.08
C GLU A 77 -4.05 -4.58 -0.25
N MET A 78 -2.71 -4.64 -0.22
CA MET A 78 -1.94 -5.87 -0.43
C MET A 78 -2.23 -6.92 0.64
N LEU A 79 -2.24 -6.52 1.92
CA LEU A 79 -2.52 -7.43 3.02
C LEU A 79 -3.98 -7.90 3.01
N ASN A 80 -4.92 -7.00 2.76
CA ASN A 80 -6.35 -7.32 2.71
C ASN A 80 -6.67 -8.34 1.63
N ARG A 81 -5.95 -8.35 0.49
CA ARG A 81 -6.08 -9.43 -0.51
C ARG A 81 -5.69 -10.79 0.07
N LYS A 82 -4.60 -10.86 0.84
CA LYS A 82 -4.14 -12.10 1.48
C LYS A 82 -5.06 -12.52 2.63
N ILE A 83 -5.50 -11.58 3.45
CA ILE A 83 -6.46 -11.82 4.53
C ILE A 83 -7.79 -12.31 3.97
N ARG A 84 -8.27 -11.72 2.86
CA ARG A 84 -9.49 -12.16 2.18
C ARG A 84 -9.38 -13.64 1.77
N MET A 85 -8.29 -14.02 1.10
CA MET A 85 -8.05 -15.42 0.72
C MET A 85 -8.05 -16.34 1.94
N LEU A 86 -7.45 -15.91 3.07
CA LEU A 86 -7.45 -16.70 4.30
C LEU A 86 -8.87 -16.84 4.89
N SER A 87 -9.65 -15.76 4.89
CA SER A 87 -11.01 -15.76 5.43
C SER A 87 -11.99 -16.63 4.63
N GLU A 88 -11.68 -17.00 3.39
CA GLU A 88 -12.49 -17.95 2.60
C GLU A 88 -12.61 -19.32 3.29
N LEU A 89 -11.64 -19.70 4.14
CA LEU A 89 -11.66 -20.95 4.91
C LEU A 89 -12.85 -21.07 5.87
N THR A 90 -13.46 -19.96 6.26
CA THR A 90 -14.63 -19.91 7.15
C THR A 90 -15.81 -19.19 6.51
N GLU A 91 -15.87 -19.15 5.17
CA GLU A 91 -16.90 -18.41 4.43
C GLU A 91 -17.00 -16.94 4.89
N HIS A 92 -15.85 -16.36 5.23
CA HIS A 92 -15.71 -15.00 5.77
C HIS A 92 -16.37 -14.73 7.12
N SER A 93 -16.77 -15.75 7.89
CA SER A 93 -17.46 -15.59 9.18
C SER A 93 -16.74 -14.62 10.15
N ILE A 94 -15.40 -14.63 10.12
CA ILE A 94 -14.55 -13.77 10.95
C ILE A 94 -14.79 -12.27 10.75
N ALA A 95 -15.27 -11.85 9.57
CA ALA A 95 -15.57 -10.45 9.30
C ALA A 95 -16.72 -9.92 10.17
N SER A 96 -17.63 -10.79 10.57
CA SER A 96 -18.76 -10.44 11.46
C SER A 96 -18.34 -10.28 12.92
N GLU A 97 -17.14 -10.72 13.28
CA GLU A 97 -16.61 -10.68 14.65
C GLU A 97 -15.63 -9.50 14.87
N ILE A 98 -15.30 -8.75 13.82
CA ILE A 98 -14.30 -7.68 13.87
C ILE A 98 -14.97 -6.31 13.73
N GLU A 99 -14.80 -5.47 14.75
CA GLU A 99 -15.20 -4.06 14.69
C GLU A 99 -14.01 -3.17 14.30
N PRO A 100 -14.12 -2.33 13.25
CA PRO A 100 -13.05 -1.39 12.91
C PRO A 100 -12.98 -0.26 13.95
N PRO A 101 -11.78 0.21 14.32
CA PRO A 101 -11.63 1.31 15.26
C PRO A 101 -12.14 2.63 14.67
N ARG A 102 -12.56 3.56 15.53
CA ARG A 102 -12.97 4.90 15.10
C ARG A 102 -11.80 5.65 14.46
N GLU A 103 -11.98 6.07 13.21
CA GLU A 103 -10.94 6.74 12.42
C GLU A 103 -11.12 8.26 12.36
N VAL A 104 -10.03 9.04 12.57
CA VAL A 104 -10.01 10.48 12.26
C VAL A 104 -9.47 10.69 10.84
N LEU A 105 -10.35 11.11 9.92
CA LEU A 105 -10.04 11.31 8.51
C LEU A 105 -9.60 12.75 8.20
N ARG A 106 -8.98 12.98 7.03
CA ARG A 106 -8.74 14.34 6.50
C ARG A 106 -10.07 15.03 6.20
N LYS A 107 -10.07 16.37 6.21
CA LYS A 107 -11.29 17.20 6.08
C LYS A 107 -12.10 16.85 4.83
N GLU A 108 -11.44 16.62 3.70
CA GLU A 108 -12.06 16.25 2.43
C GLU A 108 -12.81 14.90 2.44
N PHE A 109 -12.58 14.06 3.46
CA PHE A 109 -13.27 12.77 3.64
C PHE A 109 -14.26 12.78 4.82
N GLN A 110 -14.42 13.92 5.51
CA GLN A 110 -15.34 14.04 6.66
C GLN A 110 -16.77 14.39 6.26
N THR A 111 -17.03 14.73 4.99
CA THR A 111 -18.34 15.21 4.49
C THR A 111 -19.15 14.14 3.75
N ILE A 112 -18.87 12.85 3.94
CA ILE A 112 -19.69 11.76 3.37
C ILE A 112 -20.36 11.05 4.54
N SER A 113 -21.39 11.69 5.08
CA SER A 113 -22.30 11.08 6.02
C SER A 113 -23.63 11.83 5.93
N ASP A 114 -24.36 11.53 4.85
CA ASP A 114 -25.82 11.53 4.84
C ASP A 114 -26.26 10.06 4.70
#